data_AF-S0DER2-F1
#
_entry.id   AF-S0DER2-F1
#
_cell.length_a   1.000
_cell.length_b   1.000
_cell.length_c   1.000
_cell.angle_alpha   90.00
_cell.angle_beta   90.00
_cell.angle_gamma   90.00
#
_symmetry.space_group_name_H-M   'P 1'
#
loop_
_entity.id
_entity.type
_entity.pdbx_description
1 polymer ?
#
loop_
_entity_poly.entity_id
_entity_poly.type
_entity_poly.pdbx_seq_one_letter_code
_entity_poly.pdbx_strand_id
1 'polypeptide(L)'
;MFALAGCFKEDYSFCPPVDPPVGSNVRLVVKTDYEAEGKGTRGAAELGWYDDQIESVTVFVFDDETGGFVASWEGSVYTLGTEYVVPLTLPEGHIYRYVAWTNHNRAEYEFSHALEDLHAGLTIDDLTANLVVPASGVFTEDIPHRHYGSKTGQAVFDESTVTEHEIVISPHTYKINYIVRGLPADRSYGVLGNDNNTTHSHLDCGHVTYSTR
;
A
#
# COMPACT_ATOMS: atom_id res chain seq x y z
N MET A 1 -20.95 -31.79 11.63
CA MET A 1 -21.66 -31.05 10.57
C MET A 1 -20.65 -30.03 10.05
N PHE A 2 -20.01 -30.30 8.92
CA PHE A 2 -19.01 -29.40 8.33
C PHE A 2 -19.77 -28.31 7.57
N ALA A 3 -19.77 -27.09 8.09
CA ALA A 3 -20.27 -25.92 7.37
C ALA A 3 -19.16 -25.45 6.43
N LEU A 4 -19.24 -25.86 5.16
CA LEU A 4 -18.49 -25.23 4.07
C LEU A 4 -19.16 -23.87 3.81
N ALA A 5 -18.58 -22.80 4.37
CA ALA A 5 -18.93 -21.43 4.02
C ALA A 5 -18.31 -21.14 2.64
N GLY A 6 -19.05 -21.42 1.58
CA GLY A 6 -18.68 -21.01 0.22
C GLY A 6 -19.15 -19.60 -0.06
N CYS A 7 -18.25 -18.71 -0.51
CA CYS A 7 -18.63 -17.42 -1.07
C CYS A 7 -19.40 -17.66 -2.39
N PHE A 8 -20.60 -17.09 -2.51
CA PHE A 8 -21.38 -17.16 -3.73
C PHE A 8 -20.82 -16.19 -4.79
N LYS A 9 -21.00 -16.53 -6.06
CA LYS A 9 -20.40 -15.91 -7.25
C LYS A 9 -20.69 -14.41 -7.42
N GLU A 10 -21.58 -13.84 -6.63
CA GLU A 10 -22.03 -12.44 -6.74
C GLU A 10 -21.42 -11.52 -5.67
N ASP A 11 -20.69 -12.05 -4.67
CA ASP A 11 -20.07 -11.30 -3.55
C ASP A 11 -18.52 -11.30 -3.59
N TYR A 12 -17.91 -11.50 -4.77
CA TYR A 12 -16.45 -11.65 -4.91
C TYR A 12 -15.62 -10.42 -4.50
N SER A 13 -16.23 -9.26 -4.24
CA SER A 13 -15.52 -8.07 -3.77
C SER A 13 -15.09 -8.14 -2.29
N PHE A 14 -15.61 -9.09 -1.50
CA PHE A 14 -15.41 -9.14 -0.04
C PHE A 14 -14.78 -10.42 0.50
N CYS A 15 -14.39 -11.38 -0.35
CA CYS A 15 -13.71 -12.59 0.10
C CYS A 15 -12.19 -12.47 -0.10
N PRO A 16 -11.36 -12.67 0.95
CA PRO A 16 -9.92 -12.76 0.76
C PRO A 16 -9.61 -13.92 -0.21
N PRO A 17 -8.64 -13.78 -1.13
CA PRO A 17 -8.37 -14.81 -2.12
C PRO A 17 -8.00 -16.13 -1.43
N VAL A 18 -8.82 -17.17 -1.65
CA VAL A 18 -8.77 -18.43 -0.89
C VAL A 18 -7.65 -19.36 -1.35
N ASP A 19 -7.14 -19.22 -2.57
CA ASP A 19 -5.92 -19.91 -3.03
C ASP A 19 -5.42 -19.16 -4.28
N PRO A 20 -4.09 -19.14 -4.55
CA PRO A 20 -3.59 -18.57 -5.80
C PRO A 20 -4.25 -19.27 -7.00
N PRO A 21 -4.68 -18.53 -8.04
CA PRO A 21 -5.19 -19.10 -9.28
C PRO A 21 -4.26 -20.21 -9.79
N VAL A 22 -4.86 -21.27 -10.34
CA VAL A 22 -4.09 -22.32 -11.02
C VAL A 22 -3.23 -21.66 -12.11
N GLY A 23 -1.90 -21.72 -11.95
CA GLY A 23 -0.94 -21.06 -12.84
C GLY A 23 -0.24 -19.82 -12.27
N SER A 24 -0.47 -19.42 -11.02
CA SER A 24 0.38 -18.43 -10.35
C SER A 24 1.73 -19.04 -9.95
N ASN A 25 2.81 -18.41 -10.38
CA ASN A 25 4.19 -18.80 -10.06
C ASN A 25 4.86 -17.86 -9.05
N VAL A 26 4.20 -16.76 -8.69
CA VAL A 26 4.66 -15.84 -7.64
C VAL A 26 3.58 -15.64 -6.58
N ARG A 27 3.94 -15.89 -5.33
CA ARG A 27 3.17 -15.54 -4.13
C ARG A 27 3.78 -14.28 -3.54
N LEU A 28 3.10 -13.16 -3.69
CA LEU A 28 3.56 -11.90 -3.11
C LEU A 28 2.79 -11.62 -1.83
N VAL A 29 3.49 -11.49 -0.71
CA VAL A 29 2.90 -11.16 0.59
C VAL A 29 3.13 -9.69 0.89
N VAL A 30 2.07 -8.96 1.21
CA VAL A 30 2.15 -7.57 1.64
C VAL A 30 2.01 -7.51 3.15
N LYS A 31 2.99 -6.91 3.83
CA LYS A 31 3.00 -6.70 5.28
C LYS A 31 3.22 -5.25 5.62
N THR A 32 2.65 -4.79 6.72
CA THR A 32 3.04 -3.52 7.30
C THR A 32 4.44 -3.60 7.92
N ASP A 33 5.15 -2.48 7.99
CA ASP A 33 6.40 -2.33 8.76
C ASP A 33 6.27 -2.82 10.20
N TYR A 34 5.11 -2.57 10.82
CA TYR A 34 4.78 -3.06 12.16
C TYR A 34 4.78 -4.59 12.26
N GLU A 35 4.21 -5.29 11.28
CA GLU A 35 4.22 -6.77 11.24
C GLU A 35 5.63 -7.31 10.98
N ALA A 36 6.39 -6.64 10.10
CA ALA A 36 7.76 -7.01 9.78
C ALA A 36 8.71 -6.89 11.00
N GLU A 37 8.49 -5.90 11.88
CA GLU A 37 9.28 -5.73 13.10
C GLU A 37 8.99 -6.78 14.19
N GLY A 38 8.00 -7.66 14.01
CA GLY A 38 7.65 -8.69 15.00
C GLY A 38 7.08 -8.12 16.30
N LYS A 39 6.74 -6.82 16.33
CA LYS A 39 6.13 -6.12 17.48
C LYS A 39 4.60 -6.28 17.53
N GLY A 40 4.06 -7.31 16.86
CA GLY A 40 2.64 -7.65 16.70
C GLY A 40 1.83 -7.92 17.99
N THR A 41 2.21 -7.35 19.12
CA THR A 41 1.41 -7.33 20.35
C THR A 41 0.80 -5.94 20.55
N ARG A 42 -0.48 -5.85 20.17
CA ARG A 42 -1.56 -4.99 20.71
C ARG A 42 -1.41 -3.46 20.76
N GLY A 43 -0.23 -2.86 20.91
CA GLY A 43 -0.11 -1.42 21.18
C GLY A 43 -0.50 -0.49 20.02
N ALA A 44 -0.19 -0.84 18.77
CA ALA A 44 -0.57 -0.04 17.60
C ALA A 44 -2.01 -0.32 17.11
N ALA A 45 -2.50 -1.56 17.29
CA ALA A 45 -3.91 -1.90 17.14
C ALA A 45 -4.78 -1.17 18.18
N GLU A 46 -4.28 -1.01 19.42
CA GLU A 46 -4.94 -0.22 20.49
C GLU A 46 -4.97 1.29 20.23
N LEU A 47 -4.22 1.79 19.23
CA LEU A 47 -4.24 3.20 18.81
C LEU A 47 -5.08 3.45 17.54
N GLY A 48 -5.63 2.41 16.89
CA GLY A 48 -6.47 2.57 15.69
C GLY A 48 -5.73 3.15 14.48
N TRP A 49 -4.41 2.98 14.40
CA TRP A 49 -3.60 3.51 13.28
C TRP A 49 -3.76 2.69 12.00
N TYR A 50 -3.99 1.38 12.14
CA TYR A 50 -4.13 0.44 11.01
C TYR A 50 -5.48 -0.27 10.98
N ASP A 51 -6.18 -0.40 12.11
CA ASP A 51 -7.59 -0.83 12.11
C ASP A 51 -8.40 0.24 11.36
N ASP A 52 -9.08 -0.18 10.30
CA ASP A 52 -9.99 0.63 9.46
C ASP A 52 -9.37 1.69 8.53
N GLN A 53 -8.06 1.69 8.26
CA GLN A 53 -7.42 2.76 7.46
C GLN A 53 -6.92 2.35 6.06
N ILE A 54 -6.72 1.06 5.80
CA ILE A 54 -6.28 0.58 4.48
C ILE A 54 -7.46 -0.16 3.82
N GLU A 55 -8.22 0.56 3.01
CA GLU A 55 -9.41 0.06 2.31
C GLU A 55 -9.06 -0.74 1.05
N SER A 56 -7.91 -0.45 0.43
CA SER A 56 -7.37 -1.22 -0.67
C SER A 56 -5.84 -1.23 -0.67
N VAL A 57 -5.27 -2.29 -1.24
CA VAL A 57 -3.85 -2.39 -1.59
C VAL A 57 -3.75 -2.62 -3.09
N THR A 58 -3.02 -1.74 -3.76
CA THR A 58 -2.73 -1.84 -5.18
C THR A 58 -1.26 -2.15 -5.38
N VAL A 59 -0.96 -3.24 -6.08
CA VAL A 59 0.38 -3.65 -6.48
C VAL A 59 0.57 -3.39 -7.97
N PHE A 60 1.67 -2.73 -8.30
CA PHE A 60 2.17 -2.55 -9.66
C PHE A 60 3.45 -3.37 -9.84
N VAL A 61 3.57 -4.03 -10.97
CA VAL A 61 4.72 -4.87 -11.34
C VAL A 61 5.38 -4.29 -12.57
N PHE A 62 6.68 -4.04 -12.45
CA PHE A 62 7.54 -3.57 -13.53
C PHE A 62 8.65 -4.58 -13.78
N ASP A 63 9.05 -4.75 -15.03
CA ASP A 63 10.28 -5.45 -15.37
C ASP A 63 11.47 -4.57 -14.96
N ASP A 64 12.39 -5.08 -14.13
CA ASP A 64 13.45 -4.29 -13.50
C ASP A 64 14.55 -3.90 -14.50
N GLU A 65 14.73 -4.68 -15.57
CA GLU A 65 15.73 -4.41 -16.61
C GLU A 65 15.27 -3.31 -17.58
N THR A 66 14.01 -3.37 -18.00
CA THR A 66 13.43 -2.43 -18.98
C THR A 66 12.71 -1.25 -18.33
N GLY A 67 12.36 -1.36 -17.04
CA GLY A 67 11.53 -0.41 -16.31
C GLY A 67 10.06 -0.40 -16.73
N GLY A 68 9.67 -1.27 -17.67
CA GLY A 68 8.34 -1.28 -18.30
C GLY A 68 7.28 -1.96 -17.43
N PHE A 69 6.05 -1.46 -17.51
CA PHE A 69 4.90 -2.02 -16.82
C PHE A 69 4.55 -3.42 -17.33
N VAL A 70 4.29 -4.33 -16.40
CA VAL A 70 3.99 -5.74 -16.68
C VAL A 70 2.57 -6.08 -16.28
N ALA A 71 2.20 -5.79 -15.03
CA ALA A 71 0.91 -6.15 -14.47
C ALA A 71 0.56 -5.26 -13.28
N SER A 72 -0.73 -5.20 -12.96
CA SER A 72 -1.22 -4.63 -11.71
C SER A 72 -2.23 -5.57 -11.06
N TRP A 73 -2.42 -5.39 -9.77
CA TRP A 73 -3.43 -6.07 -8.99
C TRP A 73 -3.95 -5.12 -7.93
N GLU A 74 -5.26 -5.03 -7.76
CA GLU A 74 -5.89 -4.31 -6.65
C GLU A 74 -6.68 -5.31 -5.83
N GLY A 75 -6.56 -5.21 -4.51
CA GLY A 75 -7.35 -6.00 -3.59
C GLY A 75 -8.15 -5.17 -2.62
N SER A 76 -8.80 -5.88 -1.70
CA SER A 76 -9.74 -5.34 -0.73
C SER A 76 -9.04 -4.77 0.51
N VAL A 77 -9.84 -4.53 1.54
CA VAL A 77 -9.42 -4.06 2.86
C VAL A 77 -8.29 -4.92 3.42
N TYR A 78 -7.28 -4.26 3.97
CA TYR A 78 -6.18 -4.91 4.66
C TYR A 78 -6.57 -5.18 6.12
N THR A 79 -6.41 -6.43 6.57
CA THR A 79 -6.68 -6.82 7.96
C THR A 79 -5.37 -7.16 8.65
N LEU A 80 -5.01 -6.40 9.68
CA LEU A 80 -3.76 -6.60 10.42
C LEU A 80 -3.66 -8.02 10.99
N GLY A 81 -2.50 -8.66 10.86
CA GLY A 81 -2.25 -10.01 11.34
C GLY A 81 -2.86 -11.11 10.46
N THR A 82 -3.53 -10.75 9.37
CA THR A 82 -3.95 -11.68 8.32
C THR A 82 -3.00 -11.56 7.15
N GLU A 83 -2.49 -12.68 6.64
CA GLU A 83 -1.62 -12.64 5.46
C GLU A 83 -2.36 -12.06 4.26
N TYR A 84 -1.84 -10.96 3.73
CA TYR A 84 -2.38 -10.32 2.54
C TYR A 84 -1.61 -10.81 1.31
N VAL A 85 -2.20 -11.76 0.60
CA VAL A 85 -1.54 -12.48 -0.50
C VAL A 85 -2.03 -11.97 -1.85
N VAL A 86 -1.07 -11.56 -2.69
CA VAL A 86 -1.28 -11.10 -4.06
C VAL A 86 -0.87 -12.22 -5.02
N PRO A 87 -1.82 -12.84 -5.73
CA PRO A 87 -1.50 -13.85 -6.72
C PRO A 87 -0.98 -13.20 -8.01
N LEU A 88 0.21 -13.60 -8.46
CA LEU A 88 0.80 -13.13 -9.71
C LEU A 88 1.23 -14.29 -10.59
N THR A 89 1.02 -14.12 -11.90
CA THR A 89 1.59 -14.99 -12.95
C THR A 89 2.49 -14.13 -13.79
N LEU A 90 3.81 -14.34 -13.69
CA LEU A 90 4.82 -13.53 -14.36
C LEU A 90 5.71 -14.39 -15.26
N PRO A 91 6.21 -13.86 -16.39
CA PRO A 91 7.23 -14.55 -17.17
C PRO A 91 8.45 -14.94 -16.33
N GLU A 92 8.90 -16.18 -16.51
CA GLU A 92 9.99 -16.73 -15.71
C GLU A 92 11.35 -16.28 -16.24
N GLY A 93 12.35 -16.20 -15.35
CA GLY A 93 13.71 -15.80 -15.70
C GLY A 93 13.94 -14.29 -15.71
N HIS A 94 12.93 -13.48 -15.43
CA HIS A 94 13.01 -12.02 -15.34
C HIS A 94 13.09 -11.54 -13.88
N ILE A 95 13.76 -10.40 -13.69
CA ILE A 95 13.76 -9.66 -12.44
C ILE A 95 12.67 -8.61 -12.51
N TYR A 96 11.85 -8.53 -11.47
CA TYR A 96 10.73 -7.62 -11.36
C TYR A 96 10.90 -6.67 -10.18
N ARG A 97 10.40 -5.45 -10.38
CA ARG A 97 10.15 -4.47 -9.32
C ARG A 97 8.67 -4.47 -8.98
N TYR A 98 8.37 -4.82 -7.75
CA TYR A 98 7.02 -4.74 -7.19
C TYR A 98 6.89 -3.44 -6.40
N VAL A 99 5.79 -2.72 -6.59
CA VAL A 99 5.47 -1.48 -5.91
C VAL A 99 4.06 -1.58 -5.34
N ALA A 100 3.89 -1.39 -4.05
CA ALA A 100 2.60 -1.41 -3.38
C ALA A 100 2.22 -0.01 -2.87
N TRP A 101 0.99 0.41 -3.15
CA TRP A 101 0.35 1.60 -2.59
C TRP A 101 -0.96 1.21 -1.93
N THR A 102 -1.33 1.90 -0.87
CA THR A 102 -2.67 1.74 -0.28
C THR A 102 -3.62 2.83 -0.74
N ASN A 103 -4.92 2.53 -0.69
CA ASN A 103 -5.99 3.52 -0.86
C ASN A 103 -5.92 4.24 -2.21
N HIS A 104 -5.62 3.51 -3.28
CA HIS A 104 -5.46 4.06 -4.62
C HIS A 104 -6.75 4.72 -5.14
N ASN A 105 -7.89 4.16 -4.77
CA ASN A 105 -9.23 4.54 -5.25
C ASN A 105 -9.94 5.59 -4.39
N ARG A 106 -9.22 6.20 -3.43
CA ARG A 106 -9.77 7.21 -2.52
C ARG A 106 -9.80 8.60 -3.17
N ALA A 107 -10.88 9.36 -2.94
CA ALA A 107 -11.07 10.68 -3.54
C ALA A 107 -10.04 11.72 -3.08
N GLU A 108 -9.39 11.49 -1.94
CA GLU A 108 -8.33 12.34 -1.40
C GLU A 108 -7.01 12.18 -2.15
N TYR A 109 -6.85 11.13 -2.96
CA TYR A 109 -5.64 10.83 -3.71
C TYR A 109 -5.90 10.81 -5.22
N GLU A 110 -4.98 11.41 -5.97
CA GLU A 110 -4.94 11.36 -7.42
C GLU A 110 -3.66 10.66 -7.86
N PHE A 111 -3.82 9.50 -8.49
CA PHE A 111 -2.72 8.77 -9.08
C PHE A 111 -2.55 9.19 -10.54
N SER A 112 -1.31 9.24 -11.03
CA SER A 112 -1.02 9.67 -12.42
C SER A 112 -1.73 8.83 -13.49
N HIS A 113 -2.09 7.59 -13.15
CA HIS A 113 -2.80 6.67 -14.04
C HIS A 113 -3.90 5.92 -13.29
N ALA A 114 -5.08 5.84 -13.91
CA ALA A 114 -6.11 4.89 -13.52
C ALA A 114 -5.67 3.45 -13.86
N LEU A 115 -6.23 2.44 -13.19
CA LEU A 115 -5.81 1.05 -13.38
C LEU A 115 -6.08 0.56 -14.81
N GLU A 116 -7.17 1.01 -15.41
CA GLU A 116 -7.58 0.73 -16.78
C GLU A 116 -6.68 1.38 -17.85
N ASP A 117 -5.93 2.42 -17.49
CA ASP A 117 -5.05 3.17 -18.39
C ASP A 117 -3.59 2.67 -18.35
N LEU A 118 -3.30 1.68 -17.50
CA LEU A 118 -1.97 1.07 -17.41
C LEU A 118 -1.67 0.25 -18.67
N HIS A 119 -0.52 0.49 -19.28
CA HIS A 119 -0.12 -0.13 -20.54
C HIS A 119 1.39 -0.37 -20.58
N ALA A 120 1.84 -1.24 -21.49
CA ALA A 120 3.24 -1.68 -21.59
C ALA A 120 4.27 -0.58 -21.90
N GLY A 121 3.83 0.65 -22.22
CA GLY A 121 4.70 1.81 -22.43
C GLY A 121 4.95 2.65 -21.16
N LEU A 122 4.21 2.36 -20.09
CA LEU A 122 4.33 3.04 -18.80
C LEU A 122 5.56 2.52 -18.07
N THR A 123 6.33 3.44 -17.50
CA THR A 123 7.51 3.13 -16.69
C THR A 123 7.24 3.42 -15.22
N ILE A 124 8.05 2.83 -14.33
CA ILE A 124 7.91 3.07 -12.90
C ILE A 124 8.04 4.57 -12.54
N ASP A 125 8.84 5.34 -13.28
CA ASP A 125 9.00 6.80 -13.12
C ASP A 125 7.71 7.58 -13.40
N ASP A 126 6.79 7.02 -14.20
CA ASP A 126 5.52 7.64 -14.53
C ASP A 126 4.48 7.49 -13.41
N LEU A 127 4.72 6.62 -12.41
CA LEU A 127 3.84 6.46 -11.26
C LEU A 127 4.08 7.56 -10.23
N THR A 128 3.05 8.39 -10.04
CA THR A 128 2.96 9.36 -8.94
C THR A 128 1.64 9.22 -8.22
N ALA A 129 1.64 9.53 -6.94
CA ALA A 129 0.42 9.71 -6.17
C ALA A 129 0.43 11.07 -5.49
N ASN A 130 -0.61 11.84 -5.76
CA ASN A 130 -0.78 13.20 -5.30
C ASN A 130 -1.92 13.24 -4.29
N LEU A 131 -1.72 13.97 -3.20
CA LEU A 131 -2.81 14.37 -2.33
C LEU A 131 -3.59 15.49 -3.04
N VAL A 132 -4.90 15.32 -3.15
CA VAL A 132 -5.79 16.33 -3.75
C VAL A 132 -5.88 17.52 -2.78
N VAL A 133 -5.19 18.60 -3.12
CA VAL A 133 -5.17 19.82 -2.30
C VAL A 133 -6.45 20.62 -2.54
N PRO A 134 -7.23 20.94 -1.50
CA PRO A 134 -8.43 21.76 -1.66
C PRO A 134 -8.05 23.15 -2.17
N ALA A 135 -8.98 23.82 -2.85
CA ALA A 135 -8.75 25.17 -3.40
C ALA A 135 -8.33 26.21 -2.34
N SER A 136 -8.68 25.98 -1.07
CA SER A 136 -8.24 26.80 0.06
C SER A 136 -6.75 26.64 0.42
N GLY A 137 -6.11 25.56 -0.01
CA GLY A 137 -4.79 25.14 0.44
C GLY A 137 -4.74 24.64 1.89
N VAL A 138 -5.90 24.45 2.53
CA VAL A 138 -6.02 24.10 3.95
C VAL A 138 -6.87 22.85 4.10
N PHE A 139 -6.27 21.80 4.66
CA PHE A 139 -6.97 20.59 5.10
C PHE A 139 -7.55 20.81 6.50
N THR A 140 -8.84 20.50 6.67
CA THR A 140 -9.56 20.60 7.96
C THR A 140 -10.07 19.26 8.46
N GLU A 141 -9.97 18.22 7.64
CA GLU A 141 -10.42 16.86 7.94
C GLU A 141 -9.23 15.91 7.87
N ASP A 142 -9.34 14.76 8.55
CA ASP A 142 -8.33 13.71 8.47
C ASP A 142 -8.29 13.14 7.05
N ILE A 143 -7.09 12.94 6.51
CA ILE A 143 -6.87 12.26 5.24
C ILE A 143 -6.63 10.75 5.51
N PRO A 144 -7.15 9.83 4.67
CA PRO A 144 -6.91 8.40 4.85
C PRO A 144 -5.43 8.07 4.81
N HIS A 145 -4.95 7.13 5.63
CA HIS A 145 -3.53 6.81 5.63
C HIS A 145 -3.08 6.19 4.31
N ARG A 146 -2.02 6.73 3.72
CA ARG A 146 -1.35 6.16 2.56
C ARG A 146 -0.05 5.51 2.98
N HIS A 147 0.15 4.29 2.50
CA HIS A 147 1.37 3.51 2.69
C HIS A 147 2.00 3.22 1.35
N TYR A 148 3.32 3.03 1.38
CA TYR A 148 4.12 2.67 0.23
C TYR A 148 5.12 1.59 0.61
N GLY A 149 5.39 0.67 -0.32
CA GLY A 149 6.49 -0.27 -0.22
C GLY A 149 6.96 -0.69 -1.60
N SER A 150 8.23 -1.08 -1.72
CA SER A 150 8.74 -1.70 -2.94
C SER A 150 9.74 -2.81 -2.67
N LYS A 151 9.81 -3.75 -3.60
CA LYS A 151 10.69 -4.92 -3.53
C LYS A 151 11.14 -5.32 -4.91
N THR A 152 12.41 -5.70 -5.06
CA THR A 152 12.89 -6.42 -6.24
C THR A 152 12.88 -7.91 -5.96
N GLY A 153 12.41 -8.71 -6.92
CA GLY A 153 12.44 -10.17 -6.85
C GLY A 153 12.41 -10.80 -8.23
N GLN A 154 12.75 -12.09 -8.30
CA GLN A 154 12.76 -12.85 -9.55
C GLN A 154 11.56 -13.80 -9.59
N ALA A 155 10.96 -14.00 -10.76
CA ALA A 155 10.08 -15.14 -10.99
C ALA A 155 10.94 -16.33 -11.43
N VAL A 156 11.03 -17.37 -10.58
CA VAL A 156 11.88 -18.54 -10.83
C VAL A 156 11.15 -19.55 -11.70
N PHE A 157 11.86 -20.12 -12.68
CA PHE A 157 11.42 -21.26 -13.48
C PHE A 157 11.51 -22.54 -12.64
N ASP A 158 10.41 -22.93 -12.01
CA ASP A 158 10.23 -24.29 -11.48
C ASP A 158 8.73 -24.59 -11.42
N GLU A 159 8.27 -25.49 -12.29
CA GLU A 159 6.88 -25.94 -12.42
C GLU A 159 6.29 -26.49 -11.10
N SER A 160 7.12 -26.70 -10.07
CA SER A 160 6.72 -27.21 -8.76
C SER A 160 6.84 -26.24 -7.59
N THR A 161 7.44 -25.05 -7.77
CA THR A 161 7.61 -24.08 -6.67
C THR A 161 7.08 -22.70 -7.02
N VAL A 162 6.10 -22.25 -6.24
CA VAL A 162 5.69 -20.85 -6.21
C VAL A 162 6.78 -20.05 -5.51
N THR A 163 7.34 -19.05 -6.18
CA THR A 163 8.34 -18.17 -5.56
C THR A 163 7.64 -17.19 -4.64
N GLU A 164 8.08 -17.11 -3.39
CA GLU A 164 7.53 -16.19 -2.40
C GLU A 164 8.38 -14.91 -2.27
N HIS A 165 7.72 -13.76 -2.35
CA HIS A 165 8.32 -12.45 -2.07
C HIS A 165 7.49 -11.71 -1.03
N GLU A 166 8.16 -10.86 -0.24
CA GLU A 166 7.52 -10.00 0.74
C GLU A 166 7.77 -8.52 0.41
N ILE A 167 6.70 -7.73 0.35
CA ILE A 167 6.76 -6.27 0.36
C ILE A 167 6.34 -5.78 1.74
N VAL A 168 7.22 -4.98 2.35
CA VAL A 168 6.90 -4.23 3.55
C VAL A 168 6.42 -2.84 3.14
N ILE A 169 5.19 -2.47 3.52
CA ILE A 169 4.61 -1.15 3.32
C ILE A 169 4.71 -0.32 4.60
N SER A 170 5.03 0.96 4.44
CA SER A 170 5.24 1.89 5.55
C SER A 170 4.39 3.14 5.38
N PRO A 171 3.98 3.82 6.47
CA PRO A 171 3.10 4.98 6.39
C PRO A 171 3.83 6.19 5.81
N HIS A 172 3.18 6.84 4.84
CA HIS A 172 3.63 8.08 4.20
C HIS A 172 2.72 9.26 4.58
N THR A 173 1.90 9.06 5.60
CA THR A 173 0.93 10.01 6.14
C THR A 173 0.95 9.88 7.65
N TYR A 174 0.95 11.02 8.35
CA TYR A 174 1.20 11.06 9.79
C TYR A 174 0.14 11.90 10.48
N LYS A 175 -0.36 11.40 11.62
CA LYS A 175 -1.26 12.15 12.50
C LYS A 175 -0.45 12.80 13.62
N ILE A 176 -0.51 14.13 13.69
CA ILE A 176 0.20 14.92 14.71
C ILE A 176 -0.82 15.51 15.68
N ASN A 177 -0.77 15.07 16.94
CA ASN A 177 -1.63 15.59 17.99
C ASN A 177 -0.94 16.74 18.75
N TYR A 178 -1.52 17.94 18.70
CA TYR A 178 -1.00 19.10 19.42
C TYR A 178 -1.71 19.27 20.77
N ILE A 179 -0.94 19.39 21.84
CA ILE A 179 -1.45 19.75 23.17
C ILE A 179 -0.85 21.09 23.56
N VAL A 180 -1.68 22.12 23.65
CA VAL A 180 -1.27 23.46 24.04
C VAL A 180 -1.66 23.73 25.49
N ARG A 181 -0.71 24.21 26.31
CA ARG A 181 -0.92 24.46 27.74
C ARG A 181 -0.48 25.87 28.12
N GLY A 182 -1.16 26.48 29.09
CA GLY A 182 -0.75 27.77 29.68
C GLY A 182 -1.14 29.00 28.86
N LEU A 183 -2.07 28.87 27.91
CA LEU A 183 -2.61 30.01 27.18
C LEU A 183 -3.80 30.66 27.92
N PRO A 184 -3.98 31.99 27.80
CA PRO A 184 -5.17 32.69 28.28
C PRO A 184 -6.48 32.03 27.80
N ALA A 185 -7.41 31.80 28.73
CA ALA A 185 -8.67 31.10 28.45
C ALA A 185 -9.71 31.96 27.69
N ASP A 186 -9.49 33.27 27.58
CA ASP A 186 -10.37 34.23 26.93
C ASP A 186 -10.10 34.39 25.41
N ARG A 187 -9.19 33.59 24.84
CA ARG A 187 -8.77 33.69 23.44
C ARG A 187 -8.86 32.36 22.72
N SER A 188 -9.16 32.44 21.43
CA SER A 188 -9.11 31.30 20.51
C SER A 188 -7.74 31.22 19.84
N TYR A 189 -7.22 30.00 19.71
CA TYR A 189 -5.93 29.71 19.08
C TYR A 189 -6.11 28.64 18.02
N GLY A 190 -5.42 28.80 16.89
CA GLY A 190 -5.32 27.79 15.84
C GLY A 190 -3.91 27.25 15.76
N VAL A 191 -3.77 25.98 15.39
CA VAL A 191 -2.49 25.38 15.02
C VAL A 191 -2.53 25.14 13.52
N LEU A 192 -1.46 25.50 12.83
CA LEU A 192 -1.33 25.31 11.38
C LEU A 192 0.05 24.73 11.08
N GLY A 193 0.07 23.63 10.34
CA GLY A 193 1.27 23.06 9.74
C GLY A 193 1.39 23.50 8.29
N ASN A 194 2.61 23.86 7.88
CA ASN A 194 2.93 24.15 6.48
C ASN A 194 3.96 23.14 6.00
N ASP A 195 3.67 22.45 4.91
CA ASP A 195 4.59 21.53 4.25
C ASP A 195 4.29 21.49 2.74
N ASN A 196 5.21 20.96 1.94
CA ASN A 196 5.06 20.76 0.49
C ASN A 196 5.40 19.32 0.11
N ASN A 197 4.75 18.38 0.79
CA ASN A 197 4.95 16.93 0.64
C ASN A 197 3.69 16.23 0.08
N THR A 198 2.90 16.95 -0.72
CA THR A 198 1.62 16.44 -1.25
C THR A 198 1.81 15.50 -2.44
N THR A 199 2.98 15.52 -3.09
CA THR A 199 3.30 14.71 -4.27
C THR A 199 4.38 13.69 -3.92
N HIS A 200 4.16 12.45 -4.34
CA HIS A 200 5.14 11.38 -4.16
C HIS A 200 5.31 10.59 -5.45
N SER A 201 6.54 10.54 -5.97
CA SER A 201 6.95 9.52 -6.93
C SER A 201 7.48 8.28 -6.22
N HIS A 202 7.64 7.18 -6.93
CA HIS A 202 8.29 5.99 -6.37
C HIS A 202 9.74 6.27 -5.92
N LEU A 203 10.42 7.25 -6.54
CA LEU A 203 11.79 7.67 -6.20
C LEU A 203 11.84 8.45 -4.88
N ASP A 204 10.80 9.21 -4.59
CA ASP A 204 10.69 10.02 -3.36
C ASP A 204 10.31 9.18 -2.13
N CYS A 205 9.91 7.94 -2.36
CA CYS A 205 9.42 7.04 -1.33
C CYS A 205 10.51 6.11 -0.75
N GLY A 206 11.79 6.38 -1.05
CA GLY A 206 12.91 5.71 -0.42
C GLY A 206 12.88 5.93 1.10
N HIS A 207 12.78 4.83 1.86
CA HIS A 207 12.86 4.85 3.31
C HIS A 207 14.02 5.73 3.79
N VAL A 208 13.73 6.64 4.73
CA VAL A 208 14.77 7.17 5.63
C VAL A 208 15.35 5.95 6.35
N THR A 209 16.50 5.48 5.89
CA THR A 209 17.20 4.37 6.52
C THR A 209 17.71 4.89 7.86
N TYR A 210 17.04 4.54 8.95
CA TYR A 210 17.57 4.76 10.29
C TYR A 210 18.80 3.86 10.46
N SER A 211 19.98 4.38 10.11
CA SER A 211 21.25 3.79 10.53
C SER A 211 21.35 3.97 12.03
N THR A 212 21.03 2.93 12.79
CA THR A 212 21.48 2.82 14.17
C THR A 212 22.99 2.57 14.15
N ARG A 213 23.77 3.55 14.61
CA ARG A 213 25.16 3.35 15.00
C ARG A 213 25.23 2.76 16.39
#